data_AF-A0A0W8DIZ4-F1
#
_entry.id   AF-A0A0W8DIZ4-F1
#
_cell.length_a   1.000
_cell.length_b   1.000
_cell.length_c   1.000
_cell.angle_alpha   90.00
_cell.angle_beta   90.00
_cell.angle_gamma   90.00
#
_symmetry.space_group_name_H-M   'P 1'
#
loop_
_entity.id
_entity.type
_entity.pdbx_description
1 polymer ?
#
loop_
_entity_poly.entity_id
_entity_poly.type
_entity_poly.pdbx_seq_one_letter_code
_entity_poly.pdbx_strand_id
1 'polypeptide(L)'
;MSVNYLDINQISDQTKLSSELSLRMTHDLSMNARSDATTAKLLYDGSTFATFEFPALTIDKGEQSYDLNITSDLIVTDADVFSSMSTAVMDDVSVVFDTTAKVKAHALGFSYGGLDFKRELSIEGFNNFRDPLTVIDHIDFWGCTDEGWTMDIDVNVTNVSQMGLNGIGYLNLTLYVEQDYLGYLSGMTPEVGVPRGMSQQTFRLFVDVDNHSNMVKMVTALIDNYVQYFITGESSYATDYTLFKDALAVMNMSIIYTDSTRRIDLNSSCDLVTLLTG
;
A
#
# COMPACT_ATOMS: atom_id res chain seq x y z
N MET A 1 19.54 -15.21 1.33
CA MET A 1 18.16 -15.02 1.82
C MET A 1 17.66 -13.74 1.19
N SER A 2 16.47 -13.79 0.61
CA SER A 2 15.78 -12.62 0.04
C SER A 2 14.33 -12.62 0.51
N VAL A 3 13.71 -11.45 0.48
CA VAL A 3 12.26 -11.32 0.73
C VAL A 3 11.53 -11.76 -0.53
N ASN A 4 10.61 -12.70 -0.39
CA ASN A 4 9.61 -12.96 -1.43
C ASN A 4 8.52 -11.90 -1.31
N TYR A 5 8.03 -11.68 -0.08
CA TYR A 5 7.05 -10.65 0.20
C TYR A 5 6.84 -10.37 1.70
N LEU A 6 6.19 -9.25 2.03
CA LEU A 6 5.73 -8.86 3.37
C LEU A 6 4.30 -8.28 3.31
N ASP A 7 3.29 -8.98 3.80
CA ASP A 7 1.94 -8.42 3.92
C ASP A 7 1.67 -7.90 5.32
N ILE A 8 1.03 -6.73 5.39
CA ILE A 8 0.25 -6.31 6.55
C ILE A 8 -1.18 -6.74 6.28
N ASN A 9 -1.70 -7.62 7.13
CA ASN A 9 -3.00 -8.25 6.96
C ASN A 9 -4.10 -7.56 7.76
N GLN A 10 -3.74 -6.98 8.90
CA GLN A 10 -4.66 -6.30 9.78
C GLN A 10 -3.89 -5.37 10.73
N ILE A 11 -4.48 -4.22 11.02
CA ILE A 11 -3.98 -3.31 12.05
C ILE A 11 -4.85 -3.49 13.30
N SER A 12 -4.28 -4.08 14.35
CA SER A 12 -5.00 -4.32 15.61
C SER A 12 -5.05 -3.04 16.46
N ASP A 13 -3.93 -2.30 16.49
CA ASP A 13 -3.78 -0.99 17.10
C ASP A 13 -2.59 -0.24 16.46
N GLN A 14 -2.31 0.98 16.92
CA GLN A 14 -1.23 1.85 16.41
C GLN A 14 0.20 1.34 16.73
N THR A 15 0.35 0.14 17.28
CA THR A 15 1.64 -0.47 17.62
C THR A 15 1.76 -1.92 17.16
N LYS A 16 0.68 -2.52 16.66
CA LYS A 16 0.60 -3.96 16.39
C LYS A 16 -0.05 -4.24 15.05
N LEU A 17 0.77 -4.73 14.11
CA LEU A 17 0.39 -5.06 12.75
C LEU A 17 0.46 -6.57 12.56
N SER A 18 -0.67 -7.22 12.28
CA SER A 18 -0.68 -8.63 11.88
C SER A 18 0.01 -8.73 10.52
N SER A 19 1.02 -9.59 10.40
CA SER A 19 1.84 -9.65 9.20
C SER A 19 2.12 -11.07 8.73
N GLU A 20 2.38 -11.20 7.43
CA GLU A 20 2.91 -12.40 6.82
C GLU A 20 4.18 -12.07 6.02
N LEU A 21 5.31 -12.63 6.45
CA LEU A 21 6.61 -12.47 5.80
C LEU A 21 7.01 -13.80 5.14
N SER A 22 7.28 -13.77 3.84
CA SER A 22 7.87 -14.89 3.13
C SER A 22 9.31 -14.60 2.75
N LEU A 23 10.22 -15.51 3.11
CA LEU A 23 11.65 -15.40 2.87
C LEU A 23 12.14 -16.58 2.03
N ARG A 24 12.83 -16.29 0.92
CA ARG A 24 13.58 -17.29 0.19
C ARG A 24 14.86 -17.64 0.93
N MET A 25 14.97 -18.89 1.36
CA MET A 25 16.14 -19.43 2.05
C MET A 25 16.94 -20.33 1.12
N THR A 26 18.26 -20.16 1.14
CA THR A 26 19.22 -21.01 0.45
C THR A 26 20.40 -21.27 1.37
N HIS A 27 20.79 -22.53 1.53
CA HIS A 27 21.98 -22.88 2.30
C HIS A 27 22.58 -24.19 1.80
N ASP A 28 23.85 -24.42 2.14
CA ASP A 28 24.51 -25.72 2.04
C ASP A 28 25.24 -25.98 3.36
N LEU A 29 24.71 -26.89 4.17
CA LEU A 29 25.24 -27.20 5.49
C LEU A 29 25.77 -28.62 5.55
N SER A 30 26.89 -28.84 6.23
CA SER A 30 27.45 -30.18 6.40
C SER A 30 26.67 -31.06 7.39
N MET A 31 25.74 -30.48 8.15
CA MET A 31 24.99 -31.18 9.20
C MET A 31 23.62 -30.54 9.43
N ASN A 32 22.69 -31.34 9.94
CA ASN A 32 21.39 -30.85 10.37
C ASN A 32 21.57 -29.94 11.60
N ALA A 33 20.80 -28.87 11.63
CA ALA A 33 20.73 -27.94 12.74
C ALA A 33 19.28 -27.60 13.06
N ARG A 34 19.06 -27.02 14.23
CA ARG A 34 17.80 -26.34 14.56
C ARG A 34 18.08 -25.06 15.32
N SER A 35 17.19 -24.09 15.22
CA SER A 35 17.20 -22.89 16.06
C SER A 35 16.00 -22.88 17.00
N ASP A 36 16.17 -22.33 18.19
CA ASP A 36 15.03 -21.93 19.01
C ASP A 36 14.35 -20.70 18.36
N ALA A 37 13.08 -20.45 18.70
CA ALA A 37 12.40 -19.22 18.33
C ALA A 37 13.11 -18.00 18.97
N THR A 38 13.06 -16.86 18.30
CA THR A 38 13.72 -15.63 18.77
C THR A 38 12.96 -14.39 18.32
N THR A 39 13.27 -13.24 18.92
CA THR A 39 12.75 -11.96 18.46
C THR A 39 13.76 -11.32 17.52
N ALA A 40 13.32 -11.03 16.31
CA ALA A 40 14.08 -10.25 15.34
C ALA A 40 13.70 -8.77 15.45
N LYS A 41 14.69 -7.90 15.31
CA LYS A 41 14.55 -6.45 15.20
C LYS A 41 14.69 -6.04 13.75
N LEU A 42 13.81 -5.18 13.28
CA LEU A 42 13.89 -4.54 11.98
C LEU A 42 14.36 -3.10 12.17
N LEU A 43 15.35 -2.70 11.37
CA LEU A 43 15.99 -1.40 11.48
C LEU A 43 15.95 -0.69 10.13
N TYR A 44 15.63 0.59 10.18
CA TYR A 44 15.68 1.50 9.04
C TYR A 44 16.58 2.66 9.41
N ASP A 45 17.52 3.00 8.52
CA ASP A 45 18.59 3.99 8.78
C ASP A 45 19.30 3.77 10.14
N GLY A 46 19.63 2.52 10.44
CA GLY A 46 20.32 2.12 11.68
C GLY A 46 19.47 2.16 12.96
N SER A 47 18.20 2.59 12.89
CA SER A 47 17.30 2.70 14.05
C SER A 47 16.22 1.62 14.01
N THR A 48 15.89 1.03 15.16
CA THR A 48 14.88 -0.06 15.22
C THR A 48 13.47 0.51 15.11
N PHE A 49 12.73 0.16 14.05
CA PHE A 49 11.34 0.58 13.88
C PHE A 49 10.34 -0.46 14.39
N ALA A 50 10.71 -1.75 14.34
CA ALA A 50 9.81 -2.81 14.76
C ALA A 50 10.54 -4.08 15.21
N THR A 51 9.77 -4.98 15.82
CA THR A 51 10.18 -6.35 16.14
C THR A 51 9.14 -7.34 15.67
N PHE A 52 9.55 -8.58 15.41
CA PHE A 52 8.65 -9.68 15.12
C PHE A 52 9.20 -10.99 15.68
N GLU A 53 8.31 -11.97 15.92
CA GLU A 53 8.73 -13.30 16.34
C GLU A 53 9.21 -14.10 15.13
N PHE A 54 10.46 -14.55 15.19
CA PHE A 54 11.04 -15.46 14.22
C PHE A 54 10.95 -16.89 14.77
N PRO A 55 10.30 -17.82 14.05
CA PRO A 55 9.99 -19.14 14.57
C PRO A 55 11.25 -20.00 14.74
N ALA A 56 11.12 -21.04 15.56
CA ALA A 56 12.12 -22.10 15.63
C ALA A 56 12.24 -22.78 14.25
N LEU A 57 13.45 -22.97 13.75
CA LEU A 57 13.68 -23.61 12.46
C LEU A 57 14.33 -24.97 12.64
N THR A 58 13.97 -25.91 11.77
CA THR A 58 14.78 -27.08 11.48
C THR A 58 15.49 -26.83 10.15
N ILE A 59 16.79 -27.05 10.12
CA ILE A 59 17.65 -26.75 8.97
C ILE A 59 18.33 -28.06 8.58
N ASP A 60 17.95 -28.61 7.44
CA ASP A 60 18.52 -29.85 6.94
C ASP A 60 19.95 -29.65 6.43
N LYS A 61 20.72 -30.73 6.35
CA LYS A 61 22.03 -30.73 5.71
C LYS A 61 21.93 -30.71 4.17
N GLY A 62 23.05 -30.40 3.54
CA GLY A 62 23.23 -30.31 2.10
C GLY A 62 22.65 -29.03 1.53
N GLU A 63 22.68 -28.96 0.20
CA GLU A 63 22.10 -27.89 -0.58
C GLU A 63 20.57 -27.90 -0.47
N GLN A 64 20.02 -26.80 0.01
CA GLN A 64 18.58 -26.59 0.16
C GLN A 64 18.17 -25.24 -0.42
N SER A 65 16.95 -25.21 -0.98
CA SER A 65 16.29 -23.98 -1.40
C SER A 65 14.78 -24.10 -1.12
N TYR A 66 14.26 -23.24 -0.25
CA TYR A 66 12.87 -23.28 0.19
C TYR A 66 12.38 -21.89 0.61
N ASP A 67 11.06 -21.74 0.69
CA ASP A 67 10.43 -20.52 1.18
C ASP A 67 9.98 -20.73 2.63
N LEU A 68 10.33 -19.78 3.49
CA LEU A 68 9.91 -19.73 4.88
C LEU A 68 8.80 -18.70 5.01
N ASN A 69 7.59 -19.15 5.33
CA ASN A 69 6.45 -18.28 5.59
C ASN A 69 6.27 -18.09 7.10
N ILE A 70 6.27 -16.84 7.54
CA ILE A 70 6.20 -16.43 8.94
C ILE A 70 4.96 -15.57 9.10
N THR A 71 3.97 -16.11 9.80
CA THR A 71 2.81 -15.33 10.25
C THR A 71 3.05 -14.91 11.69
N SER A 72 3.26 -13.62 11.91
CA SER A 72 3.54 -13.03 13.23
C SER A 72 3.02 -11.61 13.27
N ASP A 73 2.76 -11.13 14.47
CA ASP A 73 2.60 -9.70 14.69
C ASP A 73 3.95 -8.99 14.55
N LEU A 74 3.95 -7.89 13.80
CA LEU A 74 5.00 -6.89 13.77
C LEU A 74 4.65 -5.82 14.80
N ILE A 75 5.50 -5.70 15.82
CA ILE A 75 5.33 -4.77 16.93
C ILE A 75 6.18 -3.53 16.64
N VAL A 76 5.53 -2.41 16.37
CA VAL A 76 6.17 -1.12 16.14
C VAL A 76 6.79 -0.62 17.45
N THR A 77 8.10 -0.42 17.45
CA THR A 77 8.86 0.03 18.62
C THR A 77 9.17 1.52 18.57
N ASP A 78 9.23 2.09 17.37
CA ASP A 78 9.47 3.50 17.13
C ASP A 78 8.58 3.95 15.96
N ALA A 79 7.58 4.77 16.27
CA ALA A 79 6.57 5.21 15.31
C ALA A 79 7.14 6.20 14.27
N ASP A 80 8.12 7.03 14.66
CA ASP A 80 8.71 8.02 13.76
C ASP A 80 9.62 7.34 12.74
N VAL A 81 10.40 6.35 13.18
CA VAL A 81 11.23 5.53 12.28
C VAL A 81 10.35 4.64 11.40
N PHE A 82 9.26 4.09 11.95
CA PHE A 82 8.28 3.34 11.16
C PHE A 82 7.66 4.22 10.07
N SER A 83 7.23 5.45 10.41
CA SER A 83 6.65 6.40 9.46
C SER A 83 7.64 6.76 8.35
N SER A 84 8.91 6.97 8.71
CA SER A 84 9.98 7.24 7.74
C SER A 84 10.19 6.06 6.78
N MET A 85 10.20 4.83 7.31
CA MET A 85 10.33 3.60 6.52
C MET A 85 9.11 3.39 5.61
N SER A 86 7.89 3.53 6.12
CA SER A 86 6.67 3.34 5.33
C SER A 86 6.52 4.39 4.23
N THR A 87 6.96 5.62 4.48
CA THR A 87 7.03 6.70 3.49
C THR A 87 7.99 6.35 2.35
N ALA A 88 9.19 5.85 2.68
CA ALA A 88 10.13 5.37 1.66
C ALA A 88 9.54 4.20 0.85
N VAL A 89 8.85 3.26 1.51
CA VAL A 89 8.21 2.13 0.81
C VAL A 89 7.13 2.61 -0.16
N MET A 90 6.41 3.69 0.15
CA MET A 90 5.42 4.26 -0.76
C MET A 90 6.06 4.95 -1.98
N ASP A 91 7.09 5.78 -1.79
CA ASP A 91 7.65 6.61 -2.87
C ASP A 91 8.72 5.90 -3.72
N ASP A 92 9.57 5.08 -3.08
CA ASP A 92 10.73 4.49 -3.74
C ASP A 92 10.39 3.19 -4.48
N VAL A 93 11.21 2.87 -5.49
CA VAL A 93 11.15 1.60 -6.23
C VAL A 93 11.63 0.43 -5.36
N SER A 94 12.56 0.67 -4.45
CA SER A 94 13.12 -0.35 -3.57
C SER A 94 13.56 0.28 -2.26
N VAL A 95 13.27 -0.40 -1.16
CA VAL A 95 13.68 0.00 0.19
C VAL A 95 14.50 -1.11 0.82
N VAL A 96 15.51 -0.71 1.58
CA VAL A 96 16.40 -1.61 2.30
C VAL A 96 16.23 -1.39 3.80
N PHE A 97 16.11 -2.48 4.55
CA PHE A 97 16.11 -2.48 6.00
C PHE A 97 16.95 -3.62 6.56
N ASP A 98 17.58 -3.36 7.70
CA ASP A 98 18.39 -4.34 8.39
C ASP A 98 17.52 -5.19 9.33
N THR A 99 17.89 -6.46 9.48
CA THR A 99 17.33 -7.38 10.46
C THR A 99 18.42 -7.88 11.37
N THR A 100 18.18 -7.80 12.68
CA THR A 100 19.10 -8.35 13.69
C THR A 100 18.39 -9.24 14.69
N ALA A 101 19.03 -10.33 15.10
CA ALA A 101 18.51 -11.23 16.13
C ALA A 101 19.65 -11.92 16.89
N LYS A 102 19.33 -12.42 18.09
CA LYS A 102 20.19 -13.33 18.84
C LYS A 102 19.64 -14.74 18.69
N VAL A 103 20.37 -15.61 18.00
CA VAL A 103 19.93 -16.98 17.70
C VAL A 103 20.59 -17.95 18.67
N LYS A 104 19.80 -18.92 19.13
CA LYS A 104 20.31 -20.10 19.81
C LYS A 104 20.15 -21.29 18.89
N ALA A 105 21.28 -21.86 18.48
CA ALA A 105 21.36 -22.95 17.52
C ALA A 105 21.75 -24.26 18.21
N HIS A 106 21.28 -25.37 17.64
CA HIS A 106 21.57 -26.72 18.12
C HIS A 106 22.02 -27.60 16.95
N ALA A 107 23.14 -28.29 17.13
CA ALA A 107 23.66 -29.25 16.15
C ALA A 107 24.53 -30.30 16.87
N LEU A 108 24.48 -31.56 16.41
CA LEU A 108 25.28 -32.67 16.96
C LEU A 108 25.16 -32.85 18.49
N GLY A 109 24.01 -32.53 19.08
CA GLY A 109 23.79 -32.59 20.53
C GLY A 109 24.34 -31.41 21.33
N PHE A 110 25.02 -30.45 20.67
CA PHE A 110 25.49 -29.22 21.27
C PHE A 110 24.47 -28.09 21.10
N SER A 111 24.53 -27.11 22.01
CA SER A 111 23.72 -25.88 21.96
C SER A 111 24.63 -24.67 22.05
N TYR A 112 24.51 -23.74 21.10
CA TYR A 112 25.26 -22.50 21.03
C TYR A 112 24.27 -21.33 21.10
N GLY A 113 24.32 -20.55 22.18
CA GLY A 113 23.45 -19.40 22.40
C GLY A 113 24.10 -18.08 22.03
N GLY A 114 23.28 -17.08 21.72
CA GLY A 114 23.73 -15.69 21.55
C GLY A 114 24.44 -15.40 20.23
N LEU A 115 24.27 -16.25 19.22
CA LEU A 115 24.81 -16.04 17.88
C LEU A 115 24.18 -14.79 17.27
N ASP A 116 25.03 -13.88 16.80
CA ASP A 116 24.57 -12.69 16.10
C ASP A 116 24.08 -13.05 14.70
N PHE A 117 22.78 -12.86 14.48
CA PHE A 117 22.19 -12.88 13.17
C PHE A 117 22.00 -11.45 12.69
N LYS A 118 22.60 -11.13 11.54
CA LYS A 118 22.45 -9.83 10.87
C LYS A 118 22.26 -10.05 9.38
N ARG A 119 21.22 -9.45 8.83
CA ARG A 119 20.87 -9.55 7.41
C ARG A 119 20.24 -8.26 6.94
N GLU A 120 20.70 -7.80 5.80
CA GLU A 120 20.04 -6.76 5.04
C GLU A 120 18.91 -7.41 4.23
N LEU A 121 17.73 -6.81 4.25
CA LEU A 121 16.56 -7.21 3.49
C LEU A 121 16.17 -6.05 2.56
N SER A 122 15.96 -6.37 1.30
CA SER A 122 15.47 -5.44 0.30
C SER A 122 14.06 -5.87 -0.11
N ILE A 123 13.17 -4.89 -0.22
CA ILE A 123 11.82 -5.05 -0.76
C ILE A 123 11.60 -4.06 -1.90
N GLU A 124 10.90 -4.49 -2.93
CA GLU A 124 10.35 -3.57 -3.93
C GLU A 124 9.23 -2.75 -3.29
N GLY A 125 9.24 -1.43 -3.49
CA GLY A 125 8.25 -0.49 -2.96
C GLY A 125 7.08 -0.28 -3.91
N PHE A 126 6.13 0.57 -3.52
CA PHE A 126 4.96 0.90 -4.33
C PHE A 126 5.30 1.76 -5.54
N ASN A 127 6.46 2.44 -5.54
CA ASN A 127 6.86 3.40 -6.57
C ASN A 127 5.72 4.38 -6.91
N ASN A 128 4.96 4.80 -5.90
CA ASN A 128 3.85 5.72 -6.04
C ASN A 128 2.77 5.29 -7.07
N PHE A 129 2.64 3.98 -7.33
CA PHE A 129 1.78 3.42 -8.38
C PHE A 129 2.02 4.03 -9.78
N ARG A 130 3.26 4.46 -10.04
CA ARG A 130 3.65 5.08 -11.31
C ARG A 130 3.82 4.05 -12.44
N ASP A 131 4.06 2.78 -12.10
CA ASP A 131 4.24 1.71 -13.08
C ASP A 131 3.80 0.33 -12.50
N PRO A 132 2.79 -0.34 -13.10
CA PRO A 132 1.93 0.14 -14.17
C PRO A 132 0.96 1.20 -13.65
N LEU A 133 0.48 2.06 -14.54
CA LEU A 133 -0.50 3.09 -14.18
C LEU A 133 -1.82 2.46 -13.72
N THR A 134 -2.40 3.05 -12.68
CA THR A 134 -3.78 2.77 -12.26
C THR A 134 -4.74 3.08 -13.40
N VAL A 135 -5.76 2.22 -13.58
CA VAL A 135 -6.73 2.33 -14.68
C VAL A 135 -8.12 2.59 -14.11
N ILE A 136 -8.81 3.61 -14.61
CA ILE A 136 -10.23 3.82 -14.33
C ILE A 136 -11.04 2.82 -15.16
N ASP A 137 -11.84 2.01 -14.49
CA ASP A 137 -12.70 1.03 -15.15
C ASP A 137 -14.06 1.63 -15.50
N HIS A 138 -14.64 2.42 -14.58
CA HIS A 138 -15.98 2.99 -14.73
C HIS A 138 -16.16 4.26 -13.87
N ILE A 139 -17.02 5.18 -14.32
CA ILE A 139 -17.46 6.36 -13.55
C ILE A 139 -18.99 6.42 -13.58
N ASP A 140 -19.65 6.43 -12.43
CA ASP A 140 -21.11 6.55 -12.30
C ASP A 140 -21.50 7.87 -11.64
N PHE A 141 -22.16 8.76 -12.39
CA PHE A 141 -22.74 10.00 -11.87
C PHE A 141 -24.17 9.76 -11.42
N TRP A 142 -24.43 9.92 -10.12
CA TRP A 142 -25.76 9.63 -9.57
C TRP A 142 -26.35 10.75 -8.71
N GLY A 143 -25.56 11.74 -8.30
CA GLY A 143 -26.05 12.92 -7.57
C GLY A 143 -25.65 14.20 -8.27
N CYS A 144 -26.60 14.94 -8.81
CA CYS A 144 -26.37 16.29 -9.34
C CYS A 144 -27.42 17.20 -8.70
N THR A 145 -26.98 18.05 -7.79
CA THR A 145 -27.85 18.93 -6.99
C THR A 145 -27.28 20.35 -6.96
N ASP A 146 -28.02 21.29 -6.37
CA ASP A 146 -27.55 22.66 -6.16
C ASP A 146 -26.37 22.74 -5.17
N GLU A 147 -26.10 21.65 -4.42
CA GLU A 147 -24.97 21.57 -3.48
C GLU A 147 -23.70 21.03 -4.16
N GLY A 148 -23.82 20.33 -5.29
CA GLY A 148 -22.68 19.78 -6.02
C GLY A 148 -22.98 18.47 -6.73
N TRP A 149 -21.90 17.73 -7.02
CA TRP A 149 -21.92 16.51 -7.82
C TRP A 149 -21.32 15.33 -7.06
N THR A 150 -22.02 14.20 -7.06
CA THR A 150 -21.57 12.94 -6.48
C THR A 150 -21.43 11.88 -7.57
N MET A 151 -20.29 11.21 -7.57
CA MET A 151 -19.99 10.11 -8.48
C MET A 151 -19.17 9.02 -7.79
N ASP A 152 -19.35 7.78 -8.23
CA ASP A 152 -18.52 6.65 -7.83
C ASP A 152 -17.55 6.31 -8.98
N ILE A 153 -16.28 6.12 -8.66
CA ILE A 153 -15.19 5.86 -9.60
C ILE A 153 -14.59 4.50 -9.28
N ASP A 154 -14.77 3.56 -10.19
CA ASP A 154 -14.18 2.23 -10.10
C ASP A 154 -12.81 2.24 -10.76
N VAL A 155 -11.80 1.79 -10.03
CA VAL A 155 -10.41 1.74 -10.49
C VAL A 155 -9.78 0.38 -10.25
N ASN A 156 -8.94 -0.04 -11.21
CA ASN A 156 -8.04 -1.16 -11.07
C ASN A 156 -6.67 -0.62 -10.63
N VAL A 157 -6.32 -0.82 -9.36
CA VAL A 157 -5.01 -0.46 -8.80
C VAL A 157 -4.11 -1.68 -8.85
N THR A 158 -2.93 -1.55 -9.43
CA THR A 158 -1.93 -2.62 -9.43
C THR A 158 -0.78 -2.27 -8.51
N ASN A 159 -0.66 -3.02 -7.42
CA ASN A 159 0.46 -2.94 -6.51
C ASN A 159 1.58 -3.88 -6.95
N VAL A 160 2.68 -3.30 -7.44
CA VAL A 160 3.89 -4.04 -7.83
C VAL A 160 4.85 -4.30 -6.66
N SER A 161 4.60 -3.68 -5.51
CA SER A 161 5.41 -3.83 -4.31
C SER A 161 5.47 -5.29 -3.85
N GLN A 162 6.59 -5.65 -3.24
CA GLN A 162 6.68 -6.88 -2.44
C GLN A 162 5.94 -6.74 -1.10
N MET A 163 5.42 -5.55 -0.79
CA MET A 163 4.55 -5.30 0.36
C MET A 163 3.08 -5.15 -0.03
N GLY A 164 2.21 -5.93 0.61
CA GLY A 164 0.76 -5.73 0.55
C GLY A 164 0.24 -5.08 1.82
N LEU A 165 -0.74 -4.19 1.66
CA LEU A 165 -1.39 -3.47 2.76
C LEU A 165 -2.87 -3.80 2.77
N ASN A 166 -3.21 -4.97 3.31
CA ASN A 166 -4.60 -5.42 3.40
C ASN A 166 -5.28 -4.78 4.61
N GLY A 167 -6.54 -4.37 4.46
CA GLY A 167 -7.35 -3.90 5.59
C GLY A 167 -6.79 -2.68 6.33
N ILE A 168 -6.12 -1.77 5.61
CA ILE A 168 -5.60 -0.50 6.17
C ILE A 168 -6.68 0.60 6.30
N GLY A 169 -7.95 0.20 6.31
CA GLY A 169 -9.08 1.10 6.46
C GLY A 169 -9.43 1.84 5.19
N TYR A 170 -10.28 2.87 5.33
CA TYR A 170 -10.69 3.70 4.21
C TYR A 170 -9.51 4.52 3.69
N LEU A 171 -9.26 4.41 2.39
CA LEU A 171 -8.29 5.23 1.67
C LEU A 171 -9.00 6.51 1.23
N ASN A 172 -8.76 7.62 1.93
CA ASN A 172 -9.32 8.91 1.54
C ASN A 172 -8.27 9.74 0.82
N LEU A 173 -8.57 10.17 -0.39
CA LEU A 173 -7.64 10.81 -1.30
C LEU A 173 -8.22 12.13 -1.79
N THR A 174 -7.41 12.88 -2.52
CA THR A 174 -7.81 14.11 -3.17
C THR A 174 -7.64 13.94 -4.67
N LEU A 175 -8.66 14.34 -5.43
CA LEU A 175 -8.63 14.31 -6.89
C LEU A 175 -8.38 15.71 -7.45
N TYR A 176 -7.43 15.78 -8.36
CA TYR A 176 -7.15 16.92 -9.20
C TYR A 176 -7.34 16.52 -10.66
N VAL A 177 -7.81 17.47 -11.47
CA VAL A 177 -7.82 17.38 -12.92
C VAL A 177 -6.80 18.39 -13.42
N GLU A 178 -5.77 17.92 -14.11
CA GLU A 178 -4.57 18.70 -14.39
C GLU A 178 -3.91 19.22 -13.09
N GLN A 179 -4.08 20.49 -12.73
CA GLN A 179 -3.60 21.06 -11.46
C GLN A 179 -4.74 21.65 -10.61
N ASP A 180 -5.98 21.51 -11.07
CA ASP A 180 -7.15 22.09 -10.43
C ASP A 180 -7.79 21.08 -9.47
N TYR A 181 -7.95 21.49 -8.21
CA TYR A 181 -8.65 20.69 -7.21
C TYR A 181 -10.09 20.43 -7.65
N LEU A 182 -10.51 19.17 -7.59
CA LEU A 182 -11.87 18.77 -7.94
C LEU A 182 -12.66 18.36 -6.70
N GLY A 183 -12.10 17.51 -5.83
CA GLY A 183 -12.82 17.05 -4.64
C GLY A 183 -12.12 15.94 -3.88
N TYR A 184 -12.76 15.47 -2.80
CA TYR A 184 -12.28 14.35 -2.00
C TYR A 184 -12.82 13.02 -2.52
N LEU A 185 -11.92 12.05 -2.64
CA LEU A 185 -12.22 10.66 -2.93
C LEU A 185 -12.29 9.90 -1.62
N SER A 186 -13.47 9.40 -1.26
CA SER A 186 -13.65 8.50 -0.12
C SER A 186 -13.62 7.06 -0.61
N GLY A 187 -12.63 6.27 -0.18
CA GLY A 187 -12.63 4.84 -0.45
C GLY A 187 -13.89 4.18 0.12
N MET A 188 -14.44 3.18 -0.57
CA MET A 188 -15.66 2.49 -0.13
C MET A 188 -15.42 1.08 0.41
N THR A 189 -14.20 0.56 0.25
CA THR A 189 -13.80 -0.83 0.50
C THR A 189 -12.64 -0.89 1.51
N PRO A 190 -12.88 -0.59 2.80
CA PRO A 190 -11.82 -0.46 3.82
C PRO A 190 -11.06 -1.77 4.07
N GLU A 191 -11.67 -2.91 3.80
CA GLU A 191 -11.07 -4.23 3.92
C GLU A 191 -10.07 -4.56 2.82
N VAL A 192 -10.20 -3.95 1.63
CA VAL A 192 -9.34 -4.26 0.48
C VAL A 192 -7.96 -3.62 0.68
N GLY A 193 -7.91 -2.35 1.10
CA GLY A 193 -6.64 -1.64 1.27
C GLY A 193 -5.86 -1.56 -0.05
N VAL A 194 -4.60 -1.99 -0.07
CA VAL A 194 -3.77 -2.12 -1.28
C VAL A 194 -3.03 -3.47 -1.24
N PRO A 195 -3.70 -4.60 -1.56
CA PRO A 195 -3.06 -5.91 -1.57
C PRO A 195 -1.97 -5.96 -2.66
N ARG A 196 -1.04 -6.91 -2.59
CA ARG A 196 -0.12 -7.16 -3.71
C ARG A 196 -0.89 -7.58 -4.97
N GLY A 197 -0.43 -7.13 -6.13
CA GLY A 197 -1.09 -7.39 -7.41
C GLY A 197 -2.26 -6.45 -7.70
N MET A 198 -3.18 -6.88 -8.55
CA MET A 198 -4.33 -6.07 -8.95
C MET A 198 -5.43 -6.13 -7.87
N SER A 199 -6.00 -4.98 -7.55
CA SER A 199 -7.23 -4.83 -6.75
C SER A 199 -8.22 -3.91 -7.44
N GLN A 200 -9.50 -4.23 -7.30
CA GLN A 200 -10.60 -3.33 -7.66
C GLN A 200 -10.97 -2.48 -6.45
N GLN A 201 -11.05 -1.17 -6.66
CA GLN A 201 -11.42 -0.19 -5.64
C GLN A 201 -12.52 0.70 -6.18
N THR A 202 -13.45 1.06 -5.32
CA THR A 202 -14.46 2.09 -5.61
C THR A 202 -14.19 3.29 -4.72
N PHE A 203 -14.06 4.45 -5.34
CA PHE A 203 -13.93 5.73 -4.66
C PHE A 203 -15.16 6.59 -4.91
N ARG A 204 -15.75 7.13 -3.85
CA ARG A 204 -16.81 8.12 -3.94
C ARG A 204 -16.22 9.52 -3.96
N LEU A 205 -16.46 10.24 -5.05
CA LEU A 205 -16.13 11.64 -5.18
C LEU A 205 -17.35 12.50 -4.86
N PHE A 206 -17.14 13.54 -4.05
CA PHE A 206 -18.05 14.68 -3.96
C PHE A 206 -17.33 15.94 -4.44
N VAL A 207 -17.92 16.62 -5.41
CA VAL A 207 -17.46 17.89 -5.96
C VAL A 207 -18.42 18.97 -5.50
N ASP A 208 -17.92 19.87 -4.64
CA ASP A 208 -18.68 21.02 -4.16
C ASP A 208 -19.05 21.96 -5.31
N VAL A 209 -20.23 22.58 -5.25
CA VAL A 209 -20.70 23.57 -6.24
C VAL A 209 -19.71 24.72 -6.45
N ASP A 210 -18.93 25.09 -5.42
CA ASP A 210 -17.88 26.12 -5.52
C ASP A 210 -16.77 25.72 -6.52
N ASN A 211 -16.59 24.42 -6.78
CA ASN A 211 -15.64 23.88 -7.76
C ASN A 211 -16.27 23.66 -9.15
N HIS A 212 -17.44 24.22 -9.44
CA HIS A 212 -18.15 24.04 -10.71
C HIS A 212 -17.25 24.27 -11.94
N SER A 213 -16.43 25.33 -11.94
CA SER A 213 -15.54 25.60 -13.08
C SER A 213 -14.55 24.47 -13.37
N ASN A 214 -14.08 23.77 -12.33
CA ASN A 214 -13.18 22.62 -12.47
C ASN A 214 -13.94 21.36 -12.88
N MET A 215 -15.18 21.22 -12.41
CA MET A 215 -16.11 20.17 -12.86
C MET A 215 -16.40 20.28 -14.37
N VAL A 216 -16.70 21.49 -14.87
CA VAL A 216 -16.91 21.76 -16.30
C VAL A 216 -15.66 21.42 -17.11
N LYS A 217 -14.46 21.79 -16.63
CA LYS A 217 -13.19 21.44 -17.30
C LYS A 217 -13.03 19.93 -17.41
N MET A 218 -13.28 19.19 -16.33
CA MET A 218 -13.22 17.72 -16.35
C MET A 218 -14.19 17.13 -17.38
N VAL A 219 -15.47 17.53 -17.34
CA VAL A 219 -16.48 17.01 -18.27
C VAL A 219 -16.15 17.34 -19.73
N THR A 220 -15.62 18.54 -19.98
CA THR A 220 -15.16 18.94 -21.32
C THR A 220 -14.00 18.05 -21.79
N ALA A 221 -13.01 17.82 -20.92
CA ALA A 221 -11.86 16.98 -21.22
C ALA A 221 -12.27 15.50 -21.46
N LEU A 222 -13.29 15.00 -20.76
CA LEU A 222 -13.89 13.68 -21.01
C LEU A 222 -14.50 13.60 -22.41
N ILE A 223 -15.20 14.64 -22.85
CA ILE A 223 -15.75 14.72 -24.21
C ILE A 223 -14.62 14.76 -25.25
N ASP A 224 -13.53 15.48 -24.96
CA ASP A 224 -12.36 15.60 -25.83
C ASP A 224 -11.45 14.35 -25.84
N ASN A 225 -11.87 13.27 -25.14
CA ASN A 225 -11.23 11.95 -25.11
C ASN A 225 -9.82 11.93 -24.48
N TYR A 226 -9.50 12.92 -23.63
CA TYR A 226 -8.25 12.94 -22.90
C TYR A 226 -8.42 13.69 -21.58
N VAL A 227 -8.25 12.97 -20.46
CA VAL A 227 -8.18 13.58 -19.13
C VAL A 227 -6.99 13.02 -18.39
N GLN A 228 -6.22 13.91 -17.78
CA GLN A 228 -5.18 13.53 -16.82
C GLN A 228 -5.66 13.84 -15.41
N TYR A 229 -5.87 12.78 -14.64
CA TYR A 229 -6.19 12.85 -13.22
C TYR A 229 -4.92 12.74 -12.39
N PHE A 230 -4.86 13.50 -11.30
CA PHE A 230 -3.86 13.34 -10.27
C PHE A 230 -4.57 13.04 -8.95
N ILE A 231 -4.17 11.96 -8.31
CA ILE A 231 -4.74 11.51 -7.05
C ILE A 231 -3.65 11.58 -5.99
N THR A 232 -3.86 12.40 -4.96
CA THR A 232 -2.91 12.58 -3.87
C THR A 232 -3.48 12.15 -2.53
N GLY A 233 -2.63 11.75 -1.59
CA GLY A 233 -3.05 11.42 -0.22
C GLY A 233 -2.90 12.56 0.79
N GLU A 234 -2.76 13.82 0.33
CA GLU A 234 -2.52 15.02 1.18
C GLU A 234 -3.64 15.35 2.18
N SER A 235 -4.69 14.53 2.27
CA SER A 235 -5.80 14.74 3.18
C SER A 235 -5.42 14.38 4.63
N SER A 236 -5.77 15.24 5.58
CA SER A 236 -5.64 14.94 7.03
C SER A 236 -6.48 13.72 7.46
N TYR A 237 -7.40 13.30 6.61
CA TYR A 237 -8.30 12.16 6.74
C TYR A 237 -7.87 10.94 5.93
N ALA A 238 -6.65 10.91 5.36
CA ALA A 238 -6.23 9.87 4.41
C ALA A 238 -6.41 8.43 4.90
N THR A 239 -6.23 8.23 6.22
CA THR A 239 -6.55 6.99 6.93
C THR A 239 -6.76 7.30 8.41
N ASP A 240 -7.47 6.41 9.11
CA ASP A 240 -7.57 6.43 10.57
C ASP A 240 -6.31 5.91 11.27
N TYR A 241 -5.38 5.28 10.52
CA TYR A 241 -4.15 4.71 11.06
C TYR A 241 -2.98 5.69 10.98
N THR A 242 -2.61 6.30 12.10
CA THR A 242 -1.57 7.34 12.16
C THR A 242 -0.21 6.85 11.66
N LEU A 243 0.10 5.56 11.81
CA LEU A 243 1.34 4.94 11.31
C LEU A 243 1.55 5.05 9.80
N PHE A 244 0.48 5.22 9.02
CA PHE A 244 0.53 5.27 7.55
C PHE A 244 0.18 6.64 6.99
N LYS A 245 -0.08 7.65 7.83
CA LYS A 245 -0.49 8.98 7.35
C LYS A 245 0.58 9.64 6.48
N ASP A 246 1.84 9.65 6.90
CA ASP A 246 2.91 10.28 6.11
C ASP A 246 3.18 9.51 4.82
N ALA A 247 3.13 8.17 4.90
CA ALA A 247 3.27 7.33 3.72
C ALA A 247 2.18 7.59 2.69
N LEU A 248 0.92 7.72 3.11
CA LEU A 248 -0.17 8.09 2.20
C LEU A 248 -0.06 9.54 1.74
N ALA A 249 0.43 10.46 2.57
CA ALA A 249 0.58 11.87 2.21
C ALA A 249 1.55 12.10 1.05
N VAL A 250 2.58 11.27 0.89
CA VAL A 250 3.49 11.32 -0.27
C VAL A 250 2.94 10.63 -1.52
N MET A 251 1.75 10.02 -1.41
CA MET A 251 1.14 9.34 -2.53
C MET A 251 0.75 10.34 -3.62
N ASN A 252 1.19 10.08 -4.85
CA ASN A 252 0.90 10.92 -6.01
C ASN A 252 0.77 10.04 -7.26
N MET A 253 -0.46 9.63 -7.54
CA MET A 253 -0.80 8.84 -8.72
C MET A 253 -1.21 9.74 -9.87
N SER A 254 -0.75 9.44 -11.09
CA SER A 254 -1.24 10.07 -12.30
C SER A 254 -1.97 9.04 -13.17
N ILE A 255 -3.19 9.34 -13.57
CA ILE A 255 -4.02 8.45 -14.39
C ILE A 255 -4.39 9.19 -15.68
N ILE A 256 -4.14 8.53 -16.81
CA ILE A 256 -4.57 9.02 -18.12
C ILE A 256 -5.83 8.26 -18.52
N TYR A 257 -6.91 8.99 -18.75
CA TYR A 257 -8.18 8.45 -19.19
C TYR A 257 -8.46 8.87 -20.64
N THR A 258 -8.70 7.88 -21.51
CA THR A 258 -8.81 8.07 -22.98
C THR A 258 -10.00 7.35 -23.60
N ASP A 259 -10.97 6.95 -22.78
CA ASP A 259 -12.16 6.20 -23.21
C ASP A 259 -13.39 7.09 -23.46
N SER A 260 -13.21 8.42 -23.42
CA SER A 260 -14.27 9.43 -23.53
C SER A 260 -15.48 9.09 -22.63
N THR A 261 -16.71 9.24 -23.09
CA THR A 261 -17.91 8.95 -22.30
C THR A 261 -18.31 7.47 -22.30
N ARG A 262 -17.46 6.56 -22.83
CA ARG A 262 -17.86 5.15 -23.05
C ARG A 262 -17.97 4.31 -21.77
N ARG A 263 -17.30 4.74 -20.70
CA ARG A 263 -17.34 4.10 -19.38
C ARG A 263 -17.93 5.04 -18.33
N ILE A 264 -18.86 5.90 -18.78
CA ILE A 264 -19.52 6.87 -17.93
C ILE A 264 -21.01 6.62 -17.98
N ASP A 265 -21.58 6.36 -16.80
CA ASP A 265 -23.02 6.32 -16.61
C ASP A 265 -23.51 7.62 -15.98
N LEU A 266 -24.67 8.08 -16.45
CA LEU A 266 -25.36 9.25 -15.92
C LEU A 266 -26.74 8.83 -15.47
N ASN A 267 -27.02 8.96 -14.19
CA ASN A 267 -28.37 8.78 -13.66
C ASN A 267 -29.29 9.90 -14.14
N SER A 268 -30.60 9.68 -14.06
CA SER A 268 -31.66 10.64 -14.37
C SER A 268 -31.57 12.01 -13.66
N SER A 269 -30.87 12.10 -12.54
CA SER A 269 -30.58 13.37 -11.84
C SER A 269 -29.48 14.18 -12.54
N CYS A 270 -28.68 13.55 -13.39
CA CYS A 270 -27.49 14.10 -14.00
C CYS A 270 -27.62 14.13 -15.53
N ASP A 271 -27.38 15.28 -16.14
CA ASP A 271 -27.32 15.42 -17.59
C ASP A 271 -26.09 16.23 -18.00
N LEU A 272 -25.38 15.79 -19.05
CA LEU A 272 -24.17 16.47 -19.53
C LEU A 272 -24.42 17.93 -19.88
N VAL A 273 -25.61 18.26 -20.40
CA VAL A 273 -25.95 19.65 -20.68
C VAL A 273 -26.01 20.45 -19.38
N THR A 274 -26.69 19.93 -18.36
CA THR A 274 -26.75 20.57 -17.04
C THR A 274 -25.38 20.71 -16.37
N LEU A 275 -24.46 19.76 -16.60
CA LEU A 275 -23.09 19.81 -16.11
C LEU A 275 -22.22 20.87 -16.81
N LEU A 276 -22.54 21.23 -18.05
CA LEU A 276 -21.78 22.19 -18.86
C LEU A 276 -22.37 23.61 -18.81
N THR A 277 -23.65 23.76 -18.49
CA THR A 277 -24.37 25.04 -18.50
C THR A 277 -24.76 25.56 -17.12
N GLY A 278 -24.41 24.85 -16.05
CA GLY A 278 -24.69 25.19 -14.66
C GLY A 278 -24.21 26.57 -14.23
#